data_AF-A0A935TCH9-F1
#
_entry.id   AF-A0A935TCH9-F1
#
_cell.length_a   1.000
_cell.length_b   1.000
_cell.length_c   1.000
_cell.angle_alpha   90.00
_cell.angle_beta   90.00
_cell.angle_gamma   90.00
#
_symmetry.space_group_name_H-M   'P 1'
#
loop_
_entity.id
_entity.type
_entity.pdbx_description
1 polymer ?
#
loop_
_entity_poly.entity_id
_entity_poly.type
_entity_poly.pdbx_seq_one_letter_code
_entity_poly.pdbx_strand_id
1 'polypeptide(L)'
;MLLVVVSTLGGSSPEPPKLDNFLHLVPGTARRLPSNVQKTLSAAAEDFRAVQSGRTPLNAKLDVSRPLPADGGTTYWSGAGYQVTVVKALTTLGGVDDYMYGPILEFSSELIDGNASSMSSVSFYSFEELRTLLNEK
;
A
#
# COMPACT_ATOMS: atom_id res chain seq x y z
N MET A 1 14.58 3.87 8.48
CA MET A 1 14.45 2.55 9.11
C MET A 1 13.11 2.00 8.69
N LEU A 2 13.11 0.92 7.91
CA LEU A 2 12.00 0.39 7.14
C LEU A 2 11.11 -0.49 8.03
N LEU A 3 9.82 -0.17 8.19
CA LEU A 3 8.88 -1.12 8.80
C LEU A 3 8.49 -2.14 7.72
N VAL A 4 9.26 -3.23 7.64
CA VAL A 4 8.91 -4.38 6.81
C VAL A 4 7.94 -5.25 7.59
N VAL A 5 6.68 -5.31 7.17
CA VAL A 5 5.77 -6.36 7.63
C VAL A 5 5.97 -7.55 6.70
N VAL A 6 6.84 -8.48 7.09
CA VAL A 6 6.95 -9.80 6.45
C VAL A 6 5.83 -10.66 7.03
N SER A 7 4.81 -10.96 6.23
CA SER A 7 3.82 -11.97 6.59
C SER A 7 4.24 -13.30 5.96
N THR A 8 4.83 -14.20 6.74
CA THR A 8 5.12 -15.57 6.31
C THR A 8 3.87 -16.44 6.40
N LEU A 9 3.72 -17.33 5.41
CA LEU A 9 2.60 -18.23 5.13
C LEU A 9 2.03 -18.98 6.35
N GLY A 10 0.71 -18.97 6.48
CA GLY A 10 -0.05 -19.82 7.40
C GLY A 10 -1.56 -19.64 7.19
N GLY A 11 -2.23 -20.68 6.69
CA GLY A 11 -3.61 -20.65 6.21
C GLY A 11 -4.64 -20.12 7.21
N SER A 12 -5.31 -19.06 6.81
CA SER A 12 -6.73 -18.73 7.06
C SER A 12 -6.92 -17.32 6.49
N SER A 13 -7.88 -17.17 5.60
CA SER A 13 -8.22 -15.88 4.98
C SER A 13 -8.39 -14.82 6.08
N PRO A 14 -7.51 -13.82 6.20
CA PRO A 14 -7.72 -12.77 7.18
C PRO A 14 -8.87 -11.89 6.67
N GLU A 15 -9.95 -11.85 7.44
CA GLU A 15 -11.04 -10.90 7.25
C GLU A 15 -10.43 -9.49 7.11
N PRO A 16 -10.82 -8.70 6.08
CA PRO A 16 -10.24 -7.38 5.89
C PRO A 16 -10.48 -6.55 7.16
N PRO A 17 -9.44 -5.92 7.73
CA PRO A 17 -9.58 -5.17 8.97
C PRO A 17 -10.63 -4.07 8.77
N LYS A 18 -11.63 -4.06 9.66
CA LYS A 18 -12.66 -3.02 9.72
C LYS A 18 -12.00 -1.65 9.81
N LEU A 19 -12.59 -0.67 9.13
CA LEU A 19 -12.14 0.72 8.97
C LEU A 19 -11.76 1.44 10.29
N ASP A 20 -12.21 0.91 11.42
CA ASP A 20 -12.13 1.55 12.73
C ASP A 20 -10.71 1.53 13.35
N ASN A 21 -9.79 0.70 12.84
CA ASN A 21 -8.49 0.43 13.50
C ASN A 21 -7.25 0.76 12.65
N PHE A 22 -7.31 1.76 11.77
CA PHE A 22 -6.11 2.19 11.03
C PHE A 22 -5.09 2.96 11.90
N LEU A 23 -5.51 3.41 13.09
CA LEU A 23 -4.68 4.06 14.08
C LEU A 23 -4.96 3.40 15.43
N HIS A 24 -4.10 2.50 15.89
CA HIS A 24 -4.06 2.13 17.31
C HIS A 24 -3.48 3.34 18.08
N LEU A 25 -4.31 4.34 18.33
CA LEU A 25 -3.98 5.43 19.23
C LEU A 25 -3.87 4.83 20.63
N VAL A 26 -2.70 4.95 21.25
CA VAL A 26 -2.49 4.55 22.65
C VAL A 26 -3.53 5.28 23.52
N PRO A 27 -4.36 4.58 24.30
CA PRO A 27 -5.37 5.23 25.13
C PRO A 27 -4.67 6.07 26.20
N GLY A 28 -4.80 7.39 26.13
CA GLY A 28 -4.21 8.31 27.10
C GLY A 28 -3.97 9.74 26.59
N THR A 29 -3.92 9.94 25.28
CA THR A 29 -3.77 11.27 24.66
C THR A 29 -4.55 11.35 23.35
N ALA A 30 -5.88 11.22 23.41
CA ALA A 30 -6.75 11.37 22.24
C ALA A 30 -6.84 12.84 21.80
N ARG A 31 -5.73 13.38 21.27
CA ARG A 31 -5.77 14.63 20.52
C ARG A 31 -6.46 14.31 19.20
N ARG A 32 -7.68 14.82 19.01
CA ARG A 32 -8.37 14.70 17.72
C ARG A 32 -7.49 15.35 16.65
N LEU A 33 -7.13 14.59 15.63
CA LEU A 33 -6.43 15.12 14.46
C LEU A 33 -7.32 16.16 13.77
N PRO A 34 -6.74 17.18 13.11
CA PRO A 34 -7.51 18.08 12.25
C PRO A 34 -8.34 17.31 11.22
N SER A 35 -9.53 17.80 10.87
CA SER A 35 -10.46 17.07 10.00
C SER A 35 -9.92 16.81 8.59
N ASN A 36 -9.09 17.71 8.06
CA ASN A 36 -8.37 17.51 6.79
C ASN A 36 -7.33 16.38 6.88
N VAL A 37 -6.63 16.28 8.02
CA VAL A 37 -5.66 15.19 8.27
C VAL A 37 -6.40 13.86 8.37
N GLN A 38 -7.51 13.80 9.11
CA GLN A 38 -8.33 12.58 9.20
C GLN A 38 -8.81 12.12 7.82
N LYS A 39 -9.36 13.03 7.00
CA LYS A 39 -9.81 12.72 5.64
C LYS A 39 -8.67 12.17 4.77
N THR A 40 -7.48 12.76 4.88
CA THR A 40 -6.29 12.33 4.14
C THR A 40 -5.88 10.91 4.54
N LEU A 41 -5.80 10.64 5.84
CA LEU A 41 -5.45 9.31 6.35
C LEU A 41 -6.49 8.25 5.97
N SER A 42 -7.78 8.58 6.01
CA SER A 42 -8.85 7.68 5.56
C SER A 42 -8.73 7.35 4.08
N ALA A 43 -8.53 8.34 3.21
CA ALA A 43 -8.35 8.14 1.77
C ALA A 43 -7.12 7.29 1.45
N ALA A 44 -5.99 7.59 2.10
CA ALA A 44 -4.76 6.82 1.98
C ALA A 44 -4.93 5.36 2.44
N ALA A 45 -5.66 5.13 3.53
CA ALA A 45 -5.96 3.79 4.04
C ALA A 45 -6.85 2.98 3.08
N GLU A 46 -7.84 3.63 2.47
CA GLU A 46 -8.70 3.01 1.46
C GLU A 46 -7.91 2.61 0.22
N ASP A 47 -7.04 3.47 -0.27
CA ASP A 47 -6.17 3.18 -1.42
C ASP A 47 -5.21 2.04 -1.12
N PHE A 48 -4.58 2.06 0.05
CA PHE A 48 -3.68 1.00 0.49
C PHE A 48 -4.38 -0.37 0.49
N ARG A 49 -5.57 -0.45 1.09
CA ARG A 49 -6.36 -1.70 1.12
C ARG A 49 -6.86 -2.10 -0.27
N ALA A 50 -7.22 -1.14 -1.12
CA ALA A 50 -7.63 -1.43 -2.49
C ALA A 50 -6.50 -2.16 -3.24
N VAL A 51 -5.27 -1.64 -3.15
CA VAL A 51 -4.09 -2.25 -3.79
C VAL A 51 -3.77 -3.61 -3.20
N GLN A 52 -3.81 -3.77 -1.88
CA GLN A 52 -3.64 -5.08 -1.23
C GLN A 52 -4.65 -6.11 -1.75
N SER A 53 -5.87 -5.67 -2.09
CA SER A 53 -6.93 -6.50 -2.68
C SER A 53 -6.86 -6.66 -4.20
N GLY A 54 -5.75 -6.30 -4.83
CA GLY A 54 -5.57 -6.42 -6.29
C GLY A 54 -6.30 -5.36 -7.11
N ARG A 55 -6.77 -4.27 -6.49
CA ARG A 55 -7.50 -3.18 -7.17
C ARG A 55 -6.63 -1.93 -7.27
N THR A 56 -6.92 -1.07 -8.24
CA THR A 56 -6.27 0.25 -8.30
C THR A 56 -6.65 1.12 -7.10
N PRO A 57 -5.82 2.12 -6.73
CA PRO A 57 -6.22 3.15 -5.78
C PRO A 57 -7.57 3.78 -6.14
N LEU A 58 -8.35 4.15 -5.12
CA LEU A 58 -9.72 4.67 -5.24
C LEU A 58 -9.76 6.20 -5.24
N ASN A 59 -8.90 6.83 -4.44
CA ASN A 59 -8.85 8.26 -4.17
C ASN A 59 -7.66 8.93 -4.86
N ALA A 60 -6.49 8.30 -4.85
CA ALA A 60 -5.32 8.76 -5.56
C ALA A 60 -5.51 8.67 -7.08
N LYS A 61 -4.83 9.55 -7.82
CA LYS A 61 -4.85 9.58 -9.29
C LYS A 61 -3.52 9.12 -9.84
N LEU A 62 -3.55 8.39 -10.94
CA LEU A 62 -2.34 7.95 -11.63
C LEU A 62 -1.48 9.17 -12.01
N ASP A 63 -0.22 9.15 -11.57
CA ASP A 63 0.76 10.19 -11.86
C ASP A 63 1.54 9.82 -13.13
N VAL A 64 1.00 10.28 -14.26
CA VAL A 64 1.60 10.07 -15.60
C VAL A 64 2.84 10.93 -15.85
N SER A 65 3.18 11.85 -14.94
CA SER A 65 4.39 12.67 -15.07
C SER A 65 5.64 11.93 -14.63
N ARG A 66 5.47 10.87 -13.82
CA ARG A 66 6.57 10.01 -13.39
C ARG A 66 6.92 8.98 -14.48
N PRO A 67 8.21 8.78 -14.77
CA PRO A 67 8.62 7.76 -15.73
C PRO A 67 8.22 6.38 -15.20
N LEU A 68 7.60 5.58 -16.06
CA LEU A 68 7.27 4.20 -15.72
C LEU A 68 8.55 3.36 -15.69
N PRO A 69 8.82 2.61 -14.61
CA PRO A 69 9.95 1.71 -14.56
C PRO A 69 9.76 0.55 -15.54
N ALA A 70 10.86 0.05 -16.09
CA ALA A 70 10.86 -1.15 -16.94
C ALA A 70 10.91 -2.42 -16.08
N ASP A 71 10.04 -2.53 -15.08
CA ASP A 71 10.07 -3.59 -14.07
C ASP A 71 8.92 -4.60 -14.18
N GLY A 72 7.97 -4.39 -15.10
CA GLY A 72 6.85 -5.30 -15.31
C GLY A 72 5.47 -4.71 -14.96
N GLY A 73 5.42 -3.49 -14.43
CA GLY A 73 4.14 -2.79 -14.27
C GLY A 73 3.99 -1.91 -13.03
N THR A 74 5.06 -1.52 -12.35
CA THR A 74 4.94 -0.59 -11.23
C THR A 74 4.36 0.75 -11.70
N THR A 75 3.41 1.29 -10.93
CA THR A 75 2.76 2.57 -11.22
C THR A 75 2.77 3.49 -10.00
N TYR A 76 2.72 4.80 -10.27
CA TYR A 76 2.74 5.84 -9.24
C TYR A 76 1.43 6.59 -9.21
N TRP A 77 0.91 6.84 -8.02
CA TRP A 77 -0.37 7.50 -7.79
C TRP A 77 -0.23 8.60 -6.76
N SER A 78 -0.90 9.73 -6.99
CA SER A 78 -0.85 10.91 -6.15
C SER A 78 -2.22 11.20 -5.54
N GLY A 79 -2.28 11.18 -4.22
CA GLY A 79 -3.44 11.58 -3.42
C GLY A 79 -3.24 12.95 -2.78
N ALA A 80 -4.25 13.43 -2.05
CA ALA A 80 -4.17 14.70 -1.34
C ALA A 80 -3.25 14.57 -0.11
N GLY A 81 -1.97 14.88 -0.25
CA GLY A 81 -1.00 14.83 0.86
C GLY A 81 -0.32 13.46 1.08
N TYR A 82 -0.48 12.53 0.13
CA TYR A 82 0.18 11.23 0.12
C TYR A 82 0.44 10.73 -1.30
N GLN A 83 1.34 9.76 -1.43
CA GLN A 83 1.63 9.04 -2.66
C GLN A 83 1.45 7.54 -2.43
N VAL A 84 0.97 6.83 -3.46
CA VAL A 84 0.90 5.38 -3.48
C VAL A 84 1.71 4.88 -4.67
N THR A 85 2.75 4.10 -4.39
CA THR A 85 3.40 3.27 -5.40
C THR A 85 2.74 1.91 -5.38
N VAL A 86 2.15 1.51 -6.51
CA VAL A 86 1.65 0.15 -6.72
C VAL A 86 2.78 -0.63 -7.35
N VAL A 87 3.46 -1.45 -6.55
CA VAL A 87 4.53 -2.32 -7.04
C VAL A 87 3.89 -3.46 -7.83
N LYS A 88 4.37 -3.68 -9.06
CA LYS A 88 4.13 -4.90 -9.85
C LYS A 88 5.41 -5.15 -10.63
N ALA A 89 6.36 -5.84 -9.99
CA ALA A 89 7.71 -6.01 -10.53
C ALA A 89 8.04 -7.49 -10.70
N LEU A 90 8.56 -7.86 -11.86
CA LEU A 90 9.21 -9.15 -12.10
C LEU A 90 10.50 -9.21 -11.28
N THR A 91 10.70 -10.28 -10.53
CA THR A 91 11.88 -10.51 -9.71
C THR A 91 12.28 -11.97 -9.68
N THR A 92 13.52 -12.23 -9.30
CA THR A 92 14.01 -13.58 -9.01
C THR A 92 14.26 -13.71 -7.51
N LEU A 93 13.58 -14.62 -6.84
CA LEU A 93 13.80 -14.91 -5.42
C LEU A 93 14.16 -16.39 -5.24
N GLY A 94 15.38 -16.65 -4.75
CA GLY A 94 15.85 -18.03 -4.53
C GLY A 94 15.93 -18.89 -5.80
N GLY A 95 16.08 -18.26 -6.97
CA GLY A 95 16.11 -18.94 -8.28
C GLY A 95 14.74 -19.15 -8.93
N VAL A 96 13.67 -18.60 -8.34
CA VAL A 96 12.32 -18.60 -8.91
C VAL A 96 12.01 -17.21 -9.46
N ASP A 97 11.66 -17.15 -10.74
CA ASP A 97 11.26 -15.92 -11.45
C ASP A 97 9.76 -15.71 -11.34
N ASP A 98 9.33 -14.64 -10.68
CA ASP A 98 7.93 -14.38 -10.35
C ASP A 98 7.72 -12.89 -9.97
N TYR A 99 6.61 -12.53 -9.32
CA TYR A 99 6.23 -11.12 -9.13
C TYR A 99 6.29 -10.67 -7.67
N MET A 100 6.78 -9.46 -7.45
CA MET A 100 6.50 -8.67 -6.25
C MET A 100 5.31 -7.76 -6.51
N TYR A 101 4.31 -7.80 -5.63
CA TYR A 101 3.13 -6.97 -5.75
C TYR A 101 2.66 -6.40 -4.41
N GLY A 102 2.19 -5.15 -4.44
CA GLY A 102 1.50 -4.52 -3.31
C GLY A 102 1.77 -3.01 -3.18
N PRO A 103 1.11 -2.34 -2.22
CA PRO A 103 1.26 -0.90 -2.03
C PRO A 103 2.51 -0.52 -1.22
N ILE A 104 3.10 0.60 -1.60
CA ILE A 104 3.95 1.45 -0.77
C ILE A 104 3.26 2.81 -0.67
N LEU A 105 2.97 3.24 0.54
CA LEU A 105 2.32 4.51 0.86
C LEU A 105 3.33 5.44 1.50
N GLU A 106 3.38 6.69 1.02
CA GLU A 106 4.26 7.74 1.54
C GLU A 106 3.44 8.99 1.82
N PHE A 107 3.59 9.58 3.00
CA PHE A 107 2.92 10.83 3.38
C PHE A 107 3.85 12.02 3.17
N SER A 108 3.27 13.17 2.81
CA SER A 108 4.00 14.43 2.80
C SER A 108 4.51 14.76 4.21
N SER A 109 5.72 15.33 4.30
CA SER A 109 6.29 15.83 5.54
C SER A 109 5.46 16.94 6.19
N GLU A 110 4.58 17.60 5.42
CA GLU A 110 3.62 18.58 5.94
C GLU A 110 2.48 17.92 6.73
N LEU A 111 2.18 16.64 6.46
CA LEU A 111 1.10 15.90 7.09
C LEU A 111 1.57 15.08 8.29
N ILE A 112 2.71 14.40 8.14
CA ILE A 112 3.33 13.59 9.17
C ILE A 112 4.80 13.99 9.24
N ASP A 113 5.19 14.56 10.36
CA ASP A 113 6.59 14.80 10.70
C ASP A 113 7.09 13.65 11.58
N GLY A 114 8.27 13.12 11.27
CA GLY A 114 8.90 12.02 11.99
C GLY A 114 9.09 10.71 11.19
N ASN A 115 9.45 9.65 11.90
CA ASN A 115 10.01 8.42 11.31
C ASN A 115 8.99 7.46 10.67
N ALA A 116 7.70 7.77 10.71
CA ALA A 116 6.60 6.91 10.24
C ALA A 116 5.88 7.50 9.02
N SER A 117 6.63 8.16 8.13
CA SER A 117 6.08 8.76 6.90
C SER A 117 5.81 7.76 5.78
N SER A 118 6.22 6.49 5.92
CA SER A 118 6.03 5.46 4.91
C SER A 118 5.49 4.15 5.49
N MET A 119 4.59 3.48 4.76
CA MET A 119 4.10 2.14 5.06
C MET A 119 4.10 1.28 3.80
N SER A 120 4.42 -0.01 3.91
CA SER A 120 4.43 -0.91 2.76
C SER A 120 3.88 -2.28 3.11
N SER A 121 3.21 -2.91 2.15
CA SER A 121 2.79 -4.31 2.21
C SER A 121 3.02 -4.91 0.82
N VAL A 122 4.24 -5.40 0.58
CA VAL A 122 4.61 -6.01 -0.69
C VAL A 122 4.90 -7.48 -0.43
N SER A 123 4.26 -8.34 -1.22
CA SER A 123 4.39 -9.79 -1.13
C SER A 123 4.89 -10.37 -2.45
N PHE A 124 5.53 -11.53 -2.35
CA PHE A 124 5.91 -12.33 -3.51
C PHE A 124 4.74 -13.21 -3.93
N TYR A 125 4.47 -13.27 -5.23
CA TYR A 125 3.37 -14.03 -5.82
C TYR A 125 3.90 -14.79 -7.02
N SER A 126 3.47 -16.05 -7.15
CA SER A 126 3.55 -16.72 -8.44
C SER A 126 2.69 -16.02 -9.48
N PHE A 127 3.00 -16.21 -10.76
CA PHE A 127 2.19 -15.67 -11.86
C PHE A 127 0.68 -15.95 -11.70
N GLU A 128 0.29 -17.19 -11.39
CA GLU A 128 -1.13 -17.58 -11.26
C GLU A 128 -1.79 -16.99 -10.00
N GLU A 129 -1.07 -16.88 -8.89
CA GLU A 129 -1.57 -16.21 -7.68
C GLU A 129 -1.82 -14.73 -7.92
N LEU A 130 -0.86 -14.05 -8.58
CA LEU A 130 -1.02 -12.64 -8.90
C LEU A 130 -2.17 -12.42 -9.88
N ARG A 131 -2.25 -13.22 -10.94
CA ARG A 131 -3.34 -13.16 -11.91
C ARG A 131 -4.70 -13.34 -11.24
N THR A 132 -4.81 -14.28 -10.30
CA THR A 132 -6.01 -14.50 -9.50
C THR A 132 -6.34 -13.29 -8.62
N LEU A 133 -5.35 -12.71 -7.94
CA LEU A 133 -5.53 -11.51 -7.11
C LEU A 133 -6.01 -10.32 -7.94
N LEU A 134 -5.45 -10.12 -9.13
CA LEU A 134 -5.77 -9.01 -10.03
C LEU A 134 -7.05 -9.25 -10.85
N ASN A 135 -7.63 -10.45 -10.76
CA ASN A 135 -8.79 -10.85 -11.57
C ASN A 135 -8.51 -10.72 -13.09
N GLU A 136 -7.26 -10.94 -13.50
CA GLU A 136 -6.82 -10.91 -14.90
C GLU A 136 -7.23 -12.24 -15.57
N LYS A 137 -7.96 -12.17 -16.70
CA LYS A 137 -8.46 -13.36 -17.42
C LYS A 137 -7.38 -14.00 -18.29
#